data_AF-A0AAN8ZS01-F1
#
_entry.id   AF-A0AAN8ZS01-F1
#
_cell.length_a   1.000
_cell.length_b   1.000
_cell.length_c   1.000
_cell.angle_alpha   90.00
_cell.angle_beta   90.00
_cell.angle_gamma   90.00
#
_symmetry.space_group_name_H-M   'P 1'
#
loop_
_entity.id
_entity.type
_entity.pdbx_description
1 polymer ?
#
loop_
_entity_poly.entity_id
_entity_poly.type
_entity_poly.pdbx_seq_one_letter_code
_entity_poly.pdbx_strand_id
1 'polypeptide(L)'
;MCMVELDPPEGTCQIFLEFDAFNLVGPVEGECQNDTFVVMGANVGSNIPVLCGDNTGQHMYIDVDNSQGPFKLIATNSALNYGRNWKIKVTFIGANDPCKAPARCLQYHKDVSGHFESFNFGATPMMLTNQMYSICFAYVPGYCNIGLSFDRFDLGNINQQCQFDYLAINAEKLCGDFASYTATANATGPIYLGVGSDSDNEREEEGFSGNYMMMGC
;
A
#
# COMPACT_ATOMS: atom_id res chain seq x y z
N MET A 1 -2.35 -4.52 -23.42
CA MET A 1 -2.67 -5.27 -22.18
C MET A 1 -1.70 -6.43 -22.07
N CYS A 2 -1.05 -6.58 -20.92
CA CYS A 2 -0.26 -7.74 -20.53
C CYS A 2 -0.99 -8.43 -19.37
N MET A 3 -1.17 -9.73 -19.43
CA MET A 3 -1.84 -10.51 -18.39
C MET A 3 -0.98 -11.74 -18.08
N VAL A 4 -0.75 -11.98 -16.79
CA VAL A 4 -0.11 -13.19 -16.29
C VAL A 4 -1.08 -13.88 -15.35
N GLU A 5 -1.37 -15.14 -15.64
CA GLU A 5 -2.09 -16.01 -14.71
C GLU A 5 -1.07 -16.70 -13.80
N LEU A 6 -1.31 -16.66 -12.49
CA LEU A 6 -0.50 -17.30 -11.48
C LEU A 6 -1.12 -18.66 -11.14
N ASP A 7 -0.27 -19.65 -10.88
CA ASP A 7 -0.66 -21.00 -10.45
C ASP A 7 -0.02 -21.28 -9.08
N PRO A 8 -0.62 -20.79 -7.97
CA PRO A 8 -0.08 -21.01 -6.63
C PRO A 8 -0.15 -22.49 -6.25
N PRO A 9 0.93 -23.10 -5.73
CA PRO A 9 0.90 -24.47 -5.23
C PRO A 9 -0.15 -24.69 -4.15
N GLU A 10 -0.62 -25.92 -4.02
CA GLU A 10 -1.55 -26.31 -2.94
C GLU A 10 -1.00 -25.92 -1.56
N GLY A 11 -1.87 -25.36 -0.71
CA GLY A 11 -1.50 -24.88 0.62
C GLY A 11 -0.96 -23.44 0.67
N THR A 12 -0.86 -22.76 -0.48
CA THR A 12 -0.61 -21.31 -0.53
C THR A 12 -1.76 -20.57 0.16
N CYS A 13 -1.44 -19.73 1.14
CA CYS A 13 -2.41 -18.86 1.81
C CYS A 13 -2.27 -17.38 1.40
N GLN A 14 -1.09 -16.97 0.95
CA GLN A 14 -0.79 -15.60 0.56
C GLN A 14 0.09 -15.58 -0.69
N ILE A 15 -0.15 -14.60 -1.57
CA ILE A 15 0.74 -14.25 -2.67
C ILE A 15 1.42 -12.94 -2.29
N PHE A 16 2.76 -12.94 -2.25
CA PHE A 16 3.56 -11.77 -1.98
C PHE A 16 4.17 -11.25 -3.29
N LEU A 17 3.92 -9.97 -3.58
CA LEU A 17 4.39 -9.27 -4.77
C LEU A 17 5.40 -8.21 -4.33
N GLU A 18 6.62 -8.30 -4.82
CA GLU A 18 7.67 -7.30 -4.61
C GLU A 18 7.90 -6.53 -5.92
N PHE A 19 7.84 -5.20 -5.88
CA PHE A 19 7.97 -4.35 -7.07
C PHE A 19 9.43 -3.91 -7.26
N ASP A 20 10.30 -4.82 -7.71
CA ASP A 20 11.70 -4.52 -8.04
C ASP A 20 11.84 -3.31 -8.99
N ALA A 21 10.89 -3.17 -9.92
CA ALA A 21 10.67 -1.98 -10.72
C ALA A 21 9.18 -1.86 -11.01
N PHE A 22 8.60 -0.67 -10.92
CA PHE A 22 7.21 -0.45 -11.28
C PHE A 22 7.01 1.02 -11.62
N ASN A 23 6.94 1.33 -12.92
CA ASN A 23 6.64 2.67 -13.41
C ASN A 23 5.70 2.57 -14.61
N LEU A 24 4.49 3.08 -14.43
CA LEU A 24 3.46 3.23 -15.45
C LEU A 24 3.16 4.71 -15.66
N VAL A 25 2.33 5.08 -16.64
CA VAL A 25 1.80 6.45 -16.68
C VAL A 25 1.04 6.72 -15.38
N GLY A 26 1.34 7.85 -14.73
CA GLY A 26 0.70 8.26 -13.49
C GLY A 26 -0.80 8.54 -13.62
N PRO A 27 -1.48 8.73 -12.49
CA PRO A 27 -2.90 9.08 -12.45
C PRO A 27 -3.15 10.48 -13.02
N VAL A 28 -4.42 10.75 -13.33
CA VAL A 28 -4.96 12.10 -13.59
C VAL A 28 -6.00 12.34 -12.50
N GLU A 29 -5.84 13.38 -11.69
CA GLU A 29 -6.71 13.65 -10.52
C GLU A 29 -6.84 12.39 -9.63
N GLY A 30 -5.71 11.69 -9.42
CA GLY A 30 -5.61 10.49 -8.60
C GLY A 30 -6.21 9.21 -9.23
N GLU A 31 -6.89 9.30 -10.36
CA GLU A 31 -7.42 8.14 -11.08
C GLU A 31 -6.43 7.57 -12.10
N CYS A 32 -6.23 6.24 -12.05
CA CYS A 32 -5.43 5.50 -13.02
C CYS A 32 -6.15 5.29 -14.36
N GLN A 33 -6.40 6.37 -15.11
CA GLN A 33 -7.18 6.34 -16.35
C GLN A 33 -6.37 5.87 -17.57
N ASN A 34 -5.07 6.18 -17.61
CA ASN A 34 -4.21 5.89 -18.76
C ASN A 34 -3.66 4.47 -18.72
N ASP A 35 -2.93 4.16 -17.65
CA ASP A 35 -2.35 2.86 -17.41
C ASP A 35 -2.88 2.30 -16.09
N THR A 36 -3.06 0.99 -16.01
CA THR A 36 -3.53 0.32 -14.79
C THR A 36 -2.76 -0.96 -14.53
N PHE A 37 -2.58 -1.27 -13.25
CA PHE A 37 -2.18 -2.58 -12.76
C PHE A 37 -3.25 -3.08 -11.80
N VAL A 38 -3.75 -4.29 -12.05
CA VAL A 38 -4.84 -4.91 -11.31
C VAL A 38 -4.42 -6.32 -10.89
N VAL A 39 -4.69 -6.65 -9.63
CA VAL A 39 -4.54 -7.99 -9.07
C VAL A 39 -5.93 -8.62 -8.91
N MET A 40 -6.11 -9.82 -9.45
CA MET A 40 -7.36 -10.59 -9.34
C MET A 40 -7.17 -11.90 -8.58
N GLY A 41 -8.26 -12.40 -8.02
CA GLY A 41 -8.32 -13.73 -7.40
C GLY A 41 -8.06 -13.74 -5.90
N ALA A 42 -8.11 -12.61 -5.21
CA ALA A 42 -7.96 -12.57 -3.75
C ALA A 42 -9.21 -13.06 -3.00
N ASN A 43 -9.07 -13.25 -1.68
CA ASN A 43 -10.19 -13.54 -0.80
C ASN A 43 -11.32 -12.49 -0.92
N VAL A 44 -12.56 -12.94 -0.70
CA VAL A 44 -13.72 -12.04 -0.69
C VAL A 44 -13.57 -10.95 0.38
N GLY A 45 -13.78 -9.70 -0.03
CA GLY A 45 -13.64 -8.54 0.85
C GLY A 45 -12.20 -8.05 1.03
N SER A 46 -11.23 -8.63 0.32
CA SER A 46 -9.91 -8.02 0.18
C SER A 46 -10.01 -6.75 -0.66
N ASN A 47 -9.49 -5.65 -0.13
CA ASN A 47 -9.38 -4.39 -0.85
C ASN A 47 -7.98 -4.30 -1.44
N ILE A 48 -7.86 -4.54 -2.74
CA ILE A 48 -6.61 -4.40 -3.48
C ILE A 48 -6.78 -3.24 -4.44
N PRO A 49 -5.98 -2.17 -4.30
CA PRO A 49 -6.13 -0.99 -5.13
C PRO A 49 -5.68 -1.26 -6.57
N VAL A 50 -6.28 -0.52 -7.50
CA VAL A 50 -5.72 -0.36 -8.84
C VAL A 50 -4.53 0.58 -8.75
N LEU A 51 -3.40 0.18 -9.31
CA LEU A 51 -2.18 0.99 -9.28
C LEU A 51 -1.80 1.54 -10.65
N CYS A 52 -1.11 2.68 -10.64
CA CYS A 52 -0.42 3.29 -11.76
C CYS A 52 0.70 4.19 -11.23
N GLY A 53 1.44 4.85 -12.13
CA GLY A 53 2.61 5.64 -11.79
C GLY A 53 3.76 4.84 -11.18
N ASP A 54 4.53 5.43 -10.26
CA ASP A 54 5.76 4.84 -9.72
C ASP A 54 5.53 4.21 -8.35
N ASN A 55 5.73 2.90 -8.27
CA ASN A 55 5.62 2.11 -7.04
C ASN A 55 6.86 1.24 -6.83
N THR A 56 7.98 1.63 -7.43
CA THR A 56 9.24 0.89 -7.34
C THR A 56 9.70 0.77 -5.88
N GLY A 57 10.05 -0.44 -5.45
CA GLY A 57 10.45 -0.72 -4.07
C GLY A 57 9.30 -0.99 -3.10
N GLN A 58 8.04 -0.81 -3.52
CA GLN A 58 6.87 -1.18 -2.72
C GLN A 58 6.49 -2.66 -2.91
N HIS A 59 5.51 -3.14 -2.14
CA HIS A 59 5.08 -4.53 -2.16
C HIS A 59 3.61 -4.72 -1.78
N MET A 60 3.08 -5.92 -2.06
CA MET A 60 1.72 -6.32 -1.69
C MET A 60 1.67 -7.75 -1.16
N TYR A 61 0.96 -7.99 -0.06
CA TYR A 61 0.53 -9.31 0.41
C TYR A 61 -0.95 -9.51 0.08
N ILE A 62 -1.25 -10.59 -0.63
CA ILE A 62 -2.59 -10.90 -1.12
C ILE A 62 -3.08 -12.18 -0.46
N ASP A 63 -4.08 -12.09 0.40
CA ASP A 63 -4.72 -13.25 1.03
C ASP A 63 -5.51 -14.07 -0.01
N VAL A 64 -5.20 -15.36 -0.14
CA VAL A 64 -5.79 -16.29 -1.13
C VAL A 64 -6.24 -17.62 -0.54
N ASP A 65 -6.12 -17.81 0.78
CA ASP A 65 -6.47 -19.07 1.48
C ASP A 65 -7.94 -19.48 1.37
N ASN A 66 -8.83 -18.55 1.00
CA ASN A 66 -10.26 -18.80 0.78
C ASN A 66 -10.70 -18.44 -0.65
N SER A 67 -9.76 -18.39 -1.60
CA SER A 67 -10.04 -18.11 -3.01
C SER A 67 -9.69 -19.30 -3.89
N GLN A 68 -10.48 -19.52 -4.94
CA GLN A 68 -10.28 -20.57 -5.94
C GLN A 68 -9.69 -20.02 -7.25
N GLY A 69 -9.30 -18.73 -7.27
CA GLY A 69 -8.81 -18.07 -8.46
C GLY A 69 -9.89 -17.83 -9.54
N PRO A 70 -9.48 -17.57 -10.80
CA PRO A 70 -8.08 -17.51 -11.24
C PRO A 70 -7.32 -16.33 -10.62
N PHE A 71 -6.02 -16.52 -10.35
CA PHE A 71 -5.15 -15.49 -9.82
C PHE A 71 -4.45 -14.79 -10.99
N LYS A 72 -4.65 -13.48 -11.16
CA LYS A 72 -4.13 -12.76 -12.33
C LYS A 72 -3.49 -11.44 -11.96
N LEU A 73 -2.38 -11.14 -12.63
CA LEU A 73 -1.76 -9.82 -12.65
C LEU A 73 -2.01 -9.22 -14.04
N ILE A 74 -2.67 -8.07 -14.10
CA ILE A 74 -3.11 -7.45 -15.35
C ILE A 74 -2.54 -6.05 -15.42
N ALA A 75 -1.72 -5.77 -16.44
CA ALA A 75 -1.24 -4.43 -16.77
C ALA A 75 -1.91 -3.96 -18.07
N THR A 76 -2.58 -2.81 -18.03
CA THR A 76 -3.16 -2.14 -19.21
C THR A 76 -2.40 -0.85 -19.46
N ASN A 77 -2.09 -0.58 -20.72
CA ASN A 77 -1.31 0.58 -21.12
C ASN A 77 -2.10 1.40 -22.13
N SER A 78 -2.11 2.71 -21.95
CA SER A 78 -2.55 3.70 -22.92
C SER A 78 -1.62 3.76 -24.15
N ALA A 79 -2.04 4.53 -25.16
CA ALA A 79 -1.23 4.82 -26.35
C ALA A 79 -0.19 5.94 -26.14
N LEU A 80 -0.10 6.52 -24.94
CA LEU A 80 0.84 7.60 -24.63
C LEU A 80 2.29 7.13 -24.78
N ASN A 81 3.14 7.98 -25.36
CA ASN A 81 4.56 7.71 -25.48
C ASN A 81 5.26 7.96 -24.13
N TYR A 82 5.35 6.91 -23.32
CA TYR A 82 5.89 6.94 -21.95
C TYR A 82 6.77 5.72 -21.71
N GLY A 83 7.91 5.92 -21.04
CA GLY A 83 8.88 4.87 -20.70
C GLY A 83 8.39 4.00 -19.56
N ARG A 84 7.62 2.96 -19.89
CA ARG A 84 7.07 2.02 -18.91
C ARG A 84 8.07 0.91 -18.61
N ASN A 85 8.24 0.57 -17.34
CA ASN A 85 8.96 -0.62 -16.94
C ASN A 85 8.30 -1.24 -15.70
N TRP A 86 8.23 -2.56 -15.67
CA TRP A 86 7.81 -3.27 -14.48
C TRP A 86 8.55 -4.59 -14.38
N LYS A 87 8.94 -4.93 -13.15
CA LYS A 87 9.56 -6.18 -12.76
C LYS A 87 9.01 -6.52 -11.38
N ILE A 88 8.18 -7.55 -11.33
CA ILE A 88 7.47 -7.97 -10.12
C ILE A 88 7.95 -9.36 -9.77
N LYS A 89 8.50 -9.52 -8.57
CA LYS A 89 8.83 -10.83 -8.02
C LYS A 89 7.60 -11.36 -7.28
N VAL A 90 7.24 -12.60 -7.57
CA VAL A 90 6.07 -13.28 -6.99
C VAL A 90 6.56 -14.40 -6.08
N THR A 91 6.10 -14.40 -4.84
CA THR A 91 6.39 -15.44 -3.84
C THR A 91 5.07 -16.03 -3.33
N PHE A 92 4.93 -17.35 -3.38
CA PHE A 92 3.79 -18.06 -2.81
C PHE A 92 4.11 -18.46 -1.37
N ILE A 93 3.30 -17.99 -0.43
CA ILE A 93 3.49 -18.15 1.01
C ILE A 93 2.50 -19.18 1.54
N GLY A 94 3.01 -20.22 2.19
CA GLY A 94 2.20 -21.27 2.81
C GLY A 94 1.59 -20.85 4.15
N ALA A 95 0.51 -21.53 4.57
CA ALA A 95 -0.25 -21.19 5.78
C ALA A 95 0.59 -21.13 7.09
N ASN A 96 1.66 -21.91 7.17
CA ASN A 96 2.54 -22.01 8.34
C ASN A 96 3.87 -21.26 8.16
N ASP A 97 4.01 -20.47 7.09
CA ASP A 97 5.25 -19.74 6.82
C ASP A 97 5.39 -18.55 7.79
N PRO A 98 6.53 -18.39 8.47
CA PRO A 98 6.76 -17.25 9.37
C PRO A 98 6.81 -15.89 8.66
N CYS A 99 6.95 -15.86 7.34
CA CYS A 99 6.91 -14.64 6.54
C CYS A 99 5.49 -14.20 6.17
N LYS A 100 4.46 -14.96 6.55
CA LYS A 100 3.05 -14.61 6.33
C LYS A 100 2.71 -13.29 7.02
N ALA A 101 2.13 -12.36 6.27
CA ALA A 101 1.58 -11.13 6.84
C ALA A 101 0.27 -11.42 7.60
N PRO A 102 -0.09 -10.63 8.63
CA PRO A 102 -1.42 -10.72 9.22
C PRO A 102 -2.51 -10.54 8.16
N ALA A 103 -3.67 -11.15 8.38
CA ALA A 103 -4.79 -11.03 7.44
C ALA A 103 -5.16 -9.56 7.21
N ARG A 104 -5.47 -9.19 5.96
CA ARG A 104 -5.80 -7.83 5.50
C ARG A 104 -4.67 -6.80 5.56
N CYS A 105 -3.44 -7.21 5.86
CA CYS A 105 -2.27 -6.35 5.68
C CYS A 105 -1.83 -6.38 4.22
N LEU A 106 -2.12 -5.32 3.46
CA LEU A 106 -1.67 -5.23 2.08
C LEU A 106 -0.17 -4.95 2.02
N GLN A 107 0.35 -4.08 2.90
CA GLN A 107 1.79 -3.93 3.09
C GLN A 107 2.17 -4.42 4.49
N TYR A 108 3.29 -5.14 4.60
CA TYR A 108 3.78 -5.63 5.90
C TYR A 108 5.29 -5.39 6.07
N HIS A 109 5.65 -4.61 7.09
CA HIS A 109 7.02 -4.31 7.47
C HIS A 109 7.41 -5.08 8.73
N LYS A 110 8.55 -5.78 8.68
CA LYS A 110 9.00 -6.68 9.75
C LYS A 110 10.16 -6.12 10.58
N ASP A 111 10.88 -5.14 10.05
CA ASP A 111 12.03 -4.55 10.72
C ASP A 111 11.58 -3.60 11.84
N VAL A 112 12.51 -3.26 12.74
CA VAL A 112 12.26 -2.29 13.83
C VAL A 112 12.29 -0.84 13.37
N SER A 113 12.72 -0.58 12.13
CA SER A 113 12.69 0.74 11.51
C SER A 113 12.80 0.60 10.00
N GLY A 114 12.30 1.57 9.25
CA GLY A 114 12.44 1.60 7.80
C GLY A 114 11.65 2.72 7.16
N HIS A 115 11.69 2.76 5.84
CA HIS A 115 10.92 3.68 5.01
C HIS A 115 9.57 3.08 4.64
N PHE A 116 8.55 3.92 4.52
CA PHE A 116 7.23 3.57 4.01
C PHE A 116 6.56 4.80 3.40
N GLU A 117 5.67 4.58 2.43
CA GLU A 117 5.01 5.63 1.67
C GLU A 117 3.68 5.11 1.12
N SER A 118 2.81 6.03 0.71
CA SER A 118 1.61 5.67 -0.05
C SER A 118 1.98 5.16 -1.44
N PHE A 119 1.13 4.32 -2.03
CA PHE A 119 1.24 4.00 -3.45
C PHE A 119 1.26 5.28 -4.30
N ASN A 120 2.06 5.26 -5.37
CA ASN A 120 2.31 6.38 -6.28
C ASN A 120 2.86 7.66 -5.61
N PHE A 121 3.60 7.54 -4.51
CA PHE A 121 4.37 8.68 -4.01
C PHE A 121 5.57 8.96 -4.94
N GLY A 122 6.54 8.04 -5.04
CA GLY A 122 7.56 8.06 -6.09
C GLY A 122 8.24 9.42 -6.33
N ALA A 123 8.62 9.71 -7.58
CA ALA A 123 9.29 10.96 -7.96
C ALA A 123 8.32 12.11 -8.33
N THR A 124 7.09 11.77 -8.72
CA THR A 124 6.02 12.71 -9.10
C THR A 124 4.76 12.32 -8.33
N PRO A 125 4.68 12.70 -7.04
CA PRO A 125 3.66 12.19 -6.15
C PRO A 125 2.28 12.69 -6.54
N MET A 126 1.33 11.77 -6.50
CA MET A 126 -0.10 12.06 -6.56
C MET A 126 -0.83 10.90 -5.88
N MET A 127 -1.61 11.23 -4.86
CA MET A 127 -2.42 10.27 -4.14
C MET A 127 -3.40 9.60 -5.10
N LEU A 128 -3.45 8.26 -5.05
CA LEU A 128 -4.44 7.51 -5.81
C LEU A 128 -5.81 7.63 -5.14
N THR A 129 -6.88 7.68 -5.94
CA THR A 129 -8.26 7.66 -5.42
C THR A 129 -8.74 6.25 -5.10
N ASN A 130 -9.87 6.17 -4.40
CA ASN A 130 -10.58 4.95 -4.00
C ASN A 130 -9.70 3.90 -3.28
N GLN A 131 -8.73 4.37 -2.50
CA GLN A 131 -7.83 3.52 -1.73
C GLN A 131 -8.48 3.12 -0.41
N MET A 132 -8.35 1.85 -0.06
CA MET A 132 -8.77 1.34 1.24
C MET A 132 -7.91 0.13 1.62
N TYR A 133 -6.68 0.36 2.05
CA TYR A 133 -5.75 -0.72 2.39
C TYR A 133 -5.08 -0.49 3.74
N SER A 134 -4.36 -1.50 4.22
CA SER A 134 -3.61 -1.40 5.47
C SER A 134 -2.13 -1.63 5.28
N ILE A 135 -1.33 -0.76 5.91
CA ILE A 135 0.11 -0.92 6.11
C ILE A 135 0.31 -1.42 7.52
N CYS A 136 0.99 -2.55 7.67
CA CYS A 136 1.14 -3.23 8.94
C CYS A 136 2.59 -3.31 9.36
N PHE A 137 2.81 -3.30 10.67
CA PHE A 137 4.12 -3.42 11.27
C PHE A 137 4.15 -4.60 12.24
N ALA A 138 5.21 -5.41 12.14
CA ALA A 138 5.37 -6.59 12.98
C ALA A 138 5.50 -6.20 14.45
N TYR A 139 4.89 -7.01 15.32
CA TYR A 139 5.14 -6.91 16.75
C TYR A 139 6.53 -7.46 17.08
N VAL A 140 7.34 -6.66 17.78
CA VAL A 140 8.67 -7.06 18.25
C VAL A 140 8.67 -7.01 19.79
N PRO A 141 8.91 -8.13 20.49
CA PRO A 141 8.97 -8.13 21.95
C PRO A 141 9.95 -7.09 22.50
N GLY A 142 9.52 -6.32 23.51
CA GLY A 142 10.31 -5.24 24.11
C GLY A 142 10.10 -3.86 23.48
N TYR A 143 9.34 -3.77 22.38
CA TYR A 143 8.92 -2.52 21.77
C TYR A 143 7.44 -2.28 22.05
N CYS A 144 7.13 -1.12 22.63
CA CYS A 144 5.79 -0.78 23.10
C CYS A 144 5.17 0.39 22.34
N ASN A 145 5.90 1.04 21.43
CA ASN A 145 5.42 2.17 20.65
C ASN A 145 6.03 2.17 19.25
N ILE A 146 5.41 2.88 18.32
CA ILE A 146 5.97 3.24 17.02
C ILE A 146 6.03 4.77 16.92
N GLY A 147 7.15 5.29 16.45
CA GLY A 147 7.30 6.66 16.01
C GLY A 147 7.26 6.71 14.49
N LEU A 148 6.45 7.60 13.94
CA LEU A 148 6.36 7.87 12.51
C LEU A 148 6.88 9.30 12.27
N SER A 149 7.77 9.44 11.30
CA SER A 149 8.35 10.70 10.88
C SER A 149 8.18 10.85 9.38
N PHE A 150 7.24 11.68 8.96
CA PHE A 150 6.95 11.98 7.57
C PHE A 150 7.83 13.13 7.09
N ASP A 151 8.52 12.90 5.98
CA ASP A 151 9.21 13.93 5.18
C ASP A 151 8.27 14.63 4.22
N ARG A 152 7.11 14.04 3.92
CA ARG A 152 5.96 14.69 3.31
C ARG A 152 4.67 14.02 3.78
N PHE A 153 3.69 14.82 4.14
CA PHE A 153 2.36 14.33 4.50
C PHE A 153 1.31 15.29 3.94
N ASP A 154 0.67 14.88 2.86
CA ASP A 154 -0.35 15.65 2.18
C ASP A 154 -1.55 14.75 1.83
N LEU A 155 -2.53 14.79 2.72
CA LEU A 155 -3.82 14.10 2.58
C LEU A 155 -4.98 15.11 2.63
N GLY A 156 -4.70 16.38 2.35
CA GLY A 156 -5.70 17.45 2.41
C GLY A 156 -6.22 17.76 3.83
N ASN A 157 -6.79 18.95 4.01
CA ASN A 157 -7.40 19.36 5.28
C ASN A 157 -8.76 20.03 5.08
N ILE A 158 -9.72 19.29 4.51
CA ILE A 158 -11.07 19.83 4.38
C ILE A 158 -11.75 19.79 5.75
N ASN A 159 -12.09 20.98 6.28
CA ASN A 159 -12.89 21.15 7.50
C ASN A 159 -12.33 20.45 8.76
N GLN A 160 -11.04 20.07 8.78
CA GLN A 160 -10.38 19.44 9.94
C GLN A 160 -10.98 18.10 10.39
N GLN A 161 -11.65 17.36 9.51
CA GLN A 161 -12.35 16.13 9.91
C GLN A 161 -11.80 14.82 9.33
N CYS A 162 -10.74 14.84 8.50
CA CYS A 162 -10.08 13.65 7.95
C CYS A 162 -11.07 12.56 7.50
N GLN A 163 -12.16 12.97 6.85
CA GLN A 163 -13.27 12.08 6.49
C GLN A 163 -13.00 11.36 5.18
N PHE A 164 -12.38 12.08 4.25
CA PHE A 164 -12.19 11.71 2.85
C PHE A 164 -10.85 10.98 2.70
N ASP A 165 -9.77 11.75 2.73
CA ASP A 165 -8.41 11.21 2.72
C ASP A 165 -7.83 11.21 4.13
N TYR A 166 -7.27 10.07 4.50
CA TYR A 166 -6.74 9.89 5.84
C TYR A 166 -5.74 8.75 5.95
N LEU A 167 -4.82 8.91 6.90
CA LEU A 167 -4.06 7.83 7.50
C LEU A 167 -4.63 7.56 8.90
N ALA A 168 -5.25 6.40 9.08
CA ALA A 168 -5.80 5.98 10.36
C ALA A 168 -4.74 5.22 11.16
N ILE A 169 -4.52 5.62 12.41
CA ILE A 169 -3.64 4.93 13.35
C ILE A 169 -4.46 4.63 14.59
N ASN A 170 -4.68 3.34 14.88
CA ASN A 170 -5.63 2.91 15.90
C ASN A 170 -7.03 3.51 15.65
N ALA A 171 -7.52 4.36 16.55
CA ALA A 171 -8.83 5.03 16.44
C ALA A 171 -8.74 6.47 15.90
N GLU A 172 -7.52 6.98 15.67
CA GLU A 172 -7.29 8.35 15.22
C GLU A 172 -7.10 8.39 13.71
N LYS A 173 -7.69 9.41 13.06
CA LYS A 173 -7.46 9.70 11.64
C LYS A 173 -6.62 10.95 11.50
N LEU A 174 -5.56 10.84 10.72
CA LEU A 174 -4.62 11.91 10.41
C LEU A 174 -4.84 12.36 8.97
N CYS A 175 -4.88 13.67 8.77
CA CYS A 175 -4.94 14.32 7.47
C CYS A 175 -4.31 15.72 7.61
N GLY A 176 -3.98 16.33 6.48
CA GLY A 176 -3.44 17.67 6.41
C GLY A 176 -2.38 17.80 5.34
N ASP A 177 -1.90 19.02 5.17
CA ASP A 177 -0.82 19.37 4.25
C ASP A 177 0.38 19.88 5.09
N PHE A 178 1.40 19.03 5.20
CA PHE A 178 2.58 19.28 6.00
C PHE A 178 3.86 18.90 5.24
N ALA A 179 4.83 19.81 5.25
CA ALA A 179 6.18 19.54 4.77
C ALA A 179 6.96 18.59 5.70
N SER A 180 6.51 18.42 6.94
CA SER A 180 6.99 17.37 7.84
C SER A 180 5.95 17.17 8.93
N TYR A 181 5.72 15.91 9.31
CA TYR A 181 4.74 15.56 10.33
C TYR A 181 5.25 14.38 11.15
N THR A 182 4.92 14.35 12.43
CA THR A 182 5.31 13.24 13.32
C THR A 182 4.11 12.72 14.06
N ALA A 183 4.00 11.40 14.15
CA ALA A 183 2.97 10.74 14.93
C ALA A 183 3.59 9.63 15.78
N THR A 184 2.91 9.28 16.87
CA THR A 184 3.31 8.17 17.72
C THR A 184 2.09 7.35 18.08
N ALA A 185 2.25 6.03 18.15
CA ALA A 185 1.17 5.14 18.56
C ALA A 185 1.69 3.99 19.43
N ASN A 186 0.85 3.52 20.34
CA ASN A 186 1.17 2.40 21.21
C ASN A 186 1.14 1.08 20.41
N ALA A 187 2.18 0.27 20.57
CA ALA A 187 2.36 -1.04 19.96
C ALA A 187 2.06 -2.15 20.99
N THR A 188 0.78 -2.34 21.35
CA THR A 188 0.35 -3.46 22.23
C THR A 188 0.17 -4.79 21.47
N GLY A 189 0.50 -4.78 20.18
CA GLY A 189 0.44 -5.89 19.23
C GLY A 189 0.93 -5.39 17.86
N PRO A 190 0.66 -6.12 16.77
CA PRO A 190 0.89 -5.60 15.43
C PRO A 190 0.16 -4.27 15.24
N ILE A 191 0.82 -3.29 14.64
CA ILE A 191 0.24 -1.98 14.36
C ILE A 191 -0.30 -1.97 12.94
N TYR A 192 -1.47 -1.40 12.76
CA TYR A 192 -2.17 -1.27 11.49
C TYR A 192 -2.37 0.22 11.22
N LEU A 193 -1.88 0.68 10.07
CA LEU A 193 -2.22 1.98 9.52
C LEU A 193 -3.22 1.77 8.39
N GLY A 194 -4.42 2.35 8.52
CA GLY A 194 -5.42 2.32 7.47
C GLY A 194 -5.25 3.49 6.53
N VAL A 195 -5.03 3.25 5.24
CA VAL A 195 -5.00 4.29 4.22
C VAL A 195 -6.37 4.35 3.56
N GLY A 196 -7.01 5.52 3.62
CA GLY A 196 -8.26 5.80 2.96
C GLY A 196 -8.12 7.02 2.05
N SER A 197 -8.72 6.95 0.87
CA SER A 197 -8.93 8.10 0.01
C SER A 197 -10.35 8.10 -0.54
N ASP A 198 -10.87 9.26 -0.91
CA ASP A 198 -12.18 9.36 -1.55
C ASP A 198 -12.09 9.11 -3.07
N SER A 199 -13.12 9.52 -3.82
CA SER A 199 -13.23 9.27 -5.25
C SER A 199 -12.54 10.29 -6.16
N ASP A 200 -12.05 11.41 -5.62
CA ASP A 200 -11.39 12.45 -6.40
C ASP A 200 -10.07 12.91 -5.75
N ASN A 201 -9.22 13.56 -6.53
CA ASN A 201 -7.99 14.18 -6.02
C ASN A 201 -7.83 15.56 -6.66
N GLU A 202 -8.92 16.34 -6.68
CA GLU A 202 -8.98 17.65 -7.36
C GLU A 202 -8.03 18.70 -6.76
N ARG A 203 -7.49 18.47 -5.55
CA ARG A 203 -6.49 19.36 -4.96
C ARG A 203 -5.07 18.85 -5.12
N GLU A 204 -4.89 17.81 -5.92
CA GLU A 204 -3.58 17.24 -6.26
C GLU A 204 -2.81 16.80 -5.00
N GLU A 205 -3.52 16.25 -4.00
CA GLU A 205 -2.90 15.74 -2.78
C GLU A 205 -1.79 14.73 -3.15
N GLU A 206 -0.61 14.87 -2.56
CA GLU A 206 0.58 14.09 -2.93
C GLU A 206 0.64 12.70 -2.28
N GLY A 207 -0.08 12.51 -1.17
CA GLY A 207 0.03 11.32 -0.33
C GLY A 207 1.04 11.50 0.80
N PHE A 208 1.72 10.43 1.21
CA PHE A 208 2.71 10.50 2.29
C PHE A 208 3.96 9.67 2.02
N SER A 209 5.08 10.14 2.58
CA SER A 209 6.37 9.46 2.61
C SER A 209 7.02 9.71 3.97
N GLY A 210 7.60 8.65 4.55
CA GLY A 210 8.15 8.74 5.88
C GLY A 210 8.94 7.54 6.34
N ASN A 211 9.53 7.69 7.52
CA ASN A 211 10.22 6.63 8.23
C ASN A 211 9.43 6.22 9.47
N TYR A 212 9.48 4.94 9.80
CA TYR A 212 8.99 4.41 11.06
C TYR A 212 10.15 3.91 11.94
N MET A 213 9.95 3.97 13.24
CA MET A 213 10.87 3.42 14.24
C MET A 213 10.09 2.85 15.42
N MET A 214 10.31 1.59 15.73
CA MET A 214 9.82 0.95 16.94
C MET A 214 10.59 1.49 18.13
N MET A 215 9.86 1.90 19.18
CA MET A 215 10.43 2.43 20.42
C MET A 215 10.20 1.46 21.57
N GLY A 216 11.21 1.36 22.44
CA GLY A 216 11.17 0.50 23.61
C GLY A 216 10.00 0.81 24.55
N CYS A 217 9.66 -0.19 25.35
CA CYS A 217 9.07 0.05 26.66
C CYS A 217 10.15 0.68 27.58
#